data_AF-A0A1F6EJP2-F1
#
_entry.id   AF-A0A1F6EJP2-F1
#
_cell.length_a   1.000
_cell.length_b   1.000
_cell.length_c   1.000
_cell.angle_alpha   90.00
_cell.angle_beta   90.00
_cell.angle_gamma   90.00
#
_symmetry.space_group_name_H-M   'P 1'
#
loop_
_entity.id
_entity.type
_entity.pdbx_description
1 polymer ?
#
loop_
_entity_poly.entity_id
_entity_poly.type
_entity_poly.pdbx_seq_one_letter_code
_entity_poly.pdbx_strand_id
1 'polypeptide(L)'
;MHNARKGFTRSEYLALTIAAIGALCITSIALADIVSGSFTTNTSTNISITNLTLSKPASVVAGDFMLANVTLKGGSAENVTAPAGWTQIRRTDNGTNVSIVSYWKVAGDSEPAAYTWTITPQTRAVGGITRYTGVDATNPIDTSSGNTGRSNVATAPSITTASSNEELVTLFAADARVQFSAPTGMVEKYDTSNGSSPSTAEDDSLQAAAGATGPKTATISSSRRNWAAQLVALHPANIFPPFPVAYWKFDESGGNAPDTTSNNNILTNNNGATYQAGKMNNGALLVPASNQYFSIDDALQRGLDLTSDFSASFWVKLNSLPGASAEYRVFSKQDGSSSNNSYNVMIGSGAIGDNQIYVFWSDDGSVGQTGQSHLGEYDGPADYFISGDVGNWVHIAIVADVANQSVTVYKNNIPTTLTKRGGSNASSIFNGTSPLTIGSVNIDSTPVRILDGEIDELGIWNRKLTSGEVSTLYNGGNGISL
;
A
#
# COMPACT_ATOMS: atom_id res chain seq x y z
N MET A 1 -13.27 64.13 49.06
CA MET A 1 -13.72 62.90 48.38
C MET A 1 -12.91 62.77 47.11
N HIS A 2 -11.96 61.84 47.12
CA HIS A 2 -10.83 61.70 46.21
C HIS A 2 -11.21 60.72 45.08
N ASN A 3 -11.28 61.18 43.82
CA ASN A 3 -11.41 60.29 42.65
C ASN A 3 -10.06 60.19 41.95
N ALA A 4 -9.25 59.22 42.37
CA ALA A 4 -7.99 58.87 41.70
C ALA A 4 -8.27 57.83 40.60
N ARG A 5 -8.05 58.24 39.34
CA ARG A 5 -7.88 57.33 38.20
C ARG A 5 -6.69 56.40 38.51
N LYS A 6 -6.94 55.11 38.70
CA LYS A 6 -5.88 54.09 38.66
C LYS A 6 -5.78 53.53 37.25
N GLY A 7 -4.69 53.88 36.58
CA GLY A 7 -4.27 53.27 35.32
C GLY A 7 -3.84 51.83 35.55
N PHE A 8 -4.14 50.97 34.57
CA PHE A 8 -3.58 49.63 34.51
C PHE A 8 -2.09 49.73 34.15
N THR A 9 -1.24 49.21 35.03
CA THR A 9 0.21 49.10 34.85
C THR A 9 0.57 47.89 33.99
N ARG A 10 1.60 48.05 33.16
CA ARG A 10 1.91 47.26 31.96
C ARG A 10 2.72 45.97 32.22
N SER A 11 2.48 45.22 33.32
CA SER A 11 3.38 44.11 33.70
C SER A 11 2.75 42.80 34.18
N GLU A 12 1.48 42.49 33.89
CA GLU A 12 0.84 41.23 34.31
C GLU A 12 0.05 40.51 33.19
N TYR A 13 0.53 40.60 31.94
CA TYR A 13 0.01 39.80 30.82
C TYR A 13 1.15 39.06 30.11
N LEU A 14 1.94 38.30 30.87
CA LEU A 14 2.97 37.44 30.29
C LEU A 14 3.02 36.08 31.00
N ALA A 15 1.96 35.29 30.85
CA ALA A 15 2.05 33.83 31.00
C ALA A 15 0.83 33.16 30.37
N LEU A 16 1.11 32.14 29.56
CA LEU A 16 0.17 31.13 29.07
C LEU A 16 -0.66 31.42 27.80
N THR A 17 0.03 31.73 26.71
CA THR A 17 -0.30 31.09 25.42
C THR A 17 0.79 30.08 25.13
N ILE A 18 0.64 28.85 25.65
CA ILE A 18 1.31 27.69 25.03
C ILE A 18 0.68 27.60 23.65
N ALA A 19 1.44 27.97 22.63
CA ALA A 19 1.13 27.62 21.26
C ALA A 19 1.01 26.10 21.23
N ALA A 20 -0.22 25.60 21.10
CA ALA A 20 -0.44 24.25 20.61
C ALA A 20 0.15 24.23 19.19
N ILE A 21 1.44 23.88 19.09
CA ILE A 21 1.97 23.29 17.88
C ILE A 21 1.24 21.96 17.82
N GLY A 22 0.07 21.98 17.19
CA GLY A 22 -0.53 20.76 16.68
C GLY A 22 0.54 20.17 15.79
N ALA A 23 1.17 19.08 16.26
CA ALA A 23 1.89 18.21 15.37
C ALA A 23 0.86 17.77 14.34
N LEU A 24 0.91 18.41 13.16
CA LEU A 24 0.25 17.89 11.98
C LEU A 24 0.97 16.58 11.72
N CYS A 25 0.44 15.51 12.32
CA CYS A 25 0.90 14.15 12.07
C CYS A 25 0.51 13.90 10.62
N ILE A 26 1.44 14.18 9.71
CA ILE A 26 1.34 13.75 8.33
C ILE A 26 1.42 12.24 8.44
N THR A 27 0.28 11.56 8.28
CA THR A 27 0.23 10.11 8.23
C THR A 27 1.14 9.68 7.10
N SER A 28 2.34 9.16 7.41
CA SER A 28 3.18 8.54 6.41
C SER A 28 2.50 7.23 6.00
N ILE A 29 1.79 7.30 4.87
CA ILE A 29 1.40 6.11 4.14
C ILE A 29 2.71 5.51 3.63
N ALA A 30 2.94 4.25 3.98
CA ALA A 30 4.08 3.54 3.43
C ALA A 30 3.82 3.34 1.92
N LEU A 31 4.78 3.73 1.09
CA LEU A 31 4.69 3.68 -0.38
C LEU A 31 5.68 2.63 -0.92
N ALA A 32 5.30 1.95 -2.00
CA ALA A 32 6.17 1.01 -2.68
C ALA A 32 7.34 1.72 -3.35
N ASP A 33 8.48 1.04 -3.43
CA ASP A 33 9.52 1.43 -4.37
C ASP A 33 9.06 1.10 -5.79
N ILE A 34 9.09 2.10 -6.67
CA ILE A 34 8.89 1.89 -8.09
C ILE A 34 10.20 1.38 -8.69
N VAL A 35 10.12 0.28 -9.45
CA VAL A 35 11.29 -0.32 -10.10
C VAL A 35 11.00 -0.49 -11.58
N SER A 36 11.83 0.10 -12.44
CA SER A 36 11.79 -0.16 -13.87
C SER A 36 12.31 -1.56 -14.20
N GLY A 37 11.60 -2.22 -15.12
CA GLY A 37 11.91 -3.54 -15.61
C GLY A 37 12.38 -3.53 -17.06
N SER A 38 11.98 -4.56 -17.81
CA SER A 38 12.30 -4.67 -19.22
C SER A 38 11.58 -3.60 -20.05
N PHE A 39 12.15 -3.29 -21.22
CA PHE A 39 11.56 -2.41 -22.20
C PHE A 39 11.64 -3.01 -23.60
N THR A 40 10.85 -2.48 -24.52
CA THR A 40 10.91 -2.81 -25.95
C THR A 40 10.79 -1.54 -26.77
N THR A 41 11.31 -1.55 -27.99
CA THR A 41 11.12 -0.47 -28.95
C THR A 41 10.76 -1.03 -30.31
N ASN A 42 10.10 -0.23 -31.14
CA ASN A 42 9.95 -0.53 -32.56
C ASN A 42 9.79 0.76 -33.37
N THR A 43 9.89 0.61 -34.69
CA THR A 43 9.68 1.69 -35.66
C THR A 43 8.64 1.27 -36.68
N SER A 44 7.86 2.22 -37.22
CA SER A 44 7.06 1.95 -38.42
C SER A 44 7.92 2.15 -39.66
N THR A 45 7.98 1.18 -40.57
CA THR A 45 8.74 1.34 -41.82
C THR A 45 7.87 1.99 -42.90
N ASN A 46 8.42 3.01 -43.58
CA ASN A 46 7.88 3.76 -44.74
C ASN A 46 6.46 4.36 -44.60
N ILE A 47 6.18 5.40 -45.40
CA ILE A 47 4.94 6.22 -45.37
C ILE A 47 3.64 5.51 -45.79
N SER A 48 3.62 4.17 -45.84
CA SER A 48 2.49 3.35 -46.30
C SER A 48 1.91 2.43 -45.22
N ILE A 49 2.40 2.52 -43.97
CA ILE A 49 1.92 1.70 -42.85
C ILE A 49 1.19 2.62 -41.85
N THR A 50 -0.07 2.29 -41.57
CA THR A 50 -0.93 3.01 -40.62
C THR A 50 -0.71 2.57 -39.18
N ASN A 51 0.34 1.81 -38.87
CA ASN A 51 0.46 1.09 -37.60
C ASN A 51 1.89 1.12 -37.05
N LEU A 52 2.04 1.27 -35.74
CA LEU A 52 3.26 0.99 -34.97
C LEU A 52 2.97 -0.15 -34.01
N THR A 53 3.68 -1.27 -34.15
CA THR A 53 3.49 -2.45 -33.27
C THR A 53 4.69 -2.58 -32.33
N LEU A 54 4.45 -2.51 -31.02
CA LEU A 54 5.46 -2.67 -29.98
C LEU A 54 5.23 -4.00 -29.26
N SER A 55 6.28 -4.81 -29.12
CA SER A 55 6.19 -6.07 -28.37
C SER A 55 5.86 -5.80 -26.91
N LYS A 56 5.12 -6.71 -26.26
CA LYS A 56 5.00 -6.66 -24.80
C LYS A 56 6.39 -6.85 -24.18
N PRO A 57 6.81 -6.04 -23.19
CA PRO A 57 8.05 -6.28 -22.47
C PRO A 57 8.11 -7.68 -21.83
N ALA A 58 9.32 -8.22 -21.72
CA ALA A 58 9.53 -9.53 -21.10
C ALA A 58 9.14 -9.51 -19.61
N SER A 59 8.67 -10.64 -19.10
CA SER A 59 8.30 -10.82 -17.69
C SER A 59 7.17 -9.92 -17.18
N VAL A 60 6.36 -9.33 -18.08
CA VAL A 60 5.10 -8.67 -17.70
C VAL A 60 4.11 -9.71 -17.17
N VAL A 61 3.66 -9.51 -15.93
CA VAL A 61 2.63 -10.24 -15.21
C VAL A 61 1.48 -9.30 -14.81
N ALA A 62 0.37 -9.86 -14.33
CA ALA A 62 -0.78 -9.07 -13.89
C ALA A 62 -0.40 -8.07 -12.78
N GLY A 63 -0.94 -6.87 -12.85
CA GLY A 63 -0.66 -5.77 -11.91
C GLY A 63 0.52 -4.89 -12.27
N ASP A 64 1.37 -5.30 -13.22
CA ASP A 64 2.48 -4.45 -13.68
C ASP A 64 1.99 -3.21 -14.40
N PHE A 65 2.67 -2.08 -14.17
CA PHE A 65 2.45 -0.87 -14.93
C PHE A 65 3.29 -0.88 -16.21
N MET A 66 2.71 -0.50 -17.33
CA MET A 66 3.42 -0.31 -18.60
C MET A 66 3.22 1.13 -19.05
N LEU A 67 4.34 1.82 -19.27
CA LEU A 67 4.38 3.14 -19.89
C LEU A 67 4.76 2.97 -21.36
N ALA A 68 4.02 3.61 -22.26
CA ALA A 68 4.37 3.65 -23.67
C ALA A 68 4.51 5.08 -24.14
N ASN A 69 5.45 5.31 -25.06
CA ASN A 69 5.50 6.54 -25.84
C ASN A 69 5.50 6.23 -27.34
N VAL A 70 4.81 7.07 -28.10
CA VAL A 70 4.75 7.04 -29.57
C VAL A 70 5.11 8.42 -30.09
N THR A 71 6.19 8.48 -30.84
CA THR A 71 6.67 9.68 -31.51
C THR A 71 6.31 9.63 -32.99
N LEU A 72 5.63 10.67 -33.50
CA LEU A 72 5.20 10.79 -34.89
C LEU A 72 5.96 11.89 -35.61
N LYS A 73 6.36 11.63 -36.85
CA LYS A 73 6.76 12.68 -37.79
C LYS A 73 5.49 13.38 -38.30
N GLY A 74 5.47 14.70 -38.40
CA GLY A 74 4.29 15.43 -38.88
C GLY A 74 3.49 16.10 -37.77
N GLY A 75 3.82 15.81 -36.50
CA GLY A 75 3.30 16.52 -35.34
C GLY A 75 1.77 16.52 -35.29
N SER A 76 1.18 17.71 -35.17
CA SER A 76 -0.27 17.90 -35.08
C SER A 76 -1.05 17.56 -36.36
N ALA A 77 -0.37 17.33 -37.49
CA ALA A 77 -1.02 16.87 -38.73
C ALA A 77 -1.43 15.40 -38.68
N GLU A 78 -0.89 14.64 -37.73
CA GLU A 78 -1.05 13.20 -37.61
C GLU A 78 -1.88 12.84 -36.38
N ASN A 79 -2.61 11.75 -36.43
CA ASN A 79 -3.32 11.18 -35.29
C ASN A 79 -2.74 9.82 -34.95
N VAL A 80 -2.81 9.47 -33.67
CA VAL A 80 -2.48 8.14 -33.17
C VAL A 80 -3.58 7.66 -32.24
N THR A 81 -4.05 6.44 -32.47
CA THR A 81 -5.06 5.75 -31.68
C THR A 81 -4.39 4.60 -30.97
N ALA A 82 -4.53 4.56 -29.65
CA ALA A 82 -3.97 3.52 -28.81
C ALA A 82 -4.77 2.20 -28.95
N PRO A 83 -4.12 1.05 -28.75
CA PRO A 83 -4.82 -0.22 -28.62
C PRO A 83 -5.73 -0.23 -27.38
N ALA A 84 -6.71 -1.15 -27.36
CA ALA A 84 -7.64 -1.26 -26.23
C ALA A 84 -6.91 -1.45 -24.89
N GLY A 85 -7.44 -0.82 -23.85
CA GLY A 85 -6.89 -0.90 -22.48
C GLY A 85 -5.75 0.08 -22.18
N TRP A 86 -5.31 0.88 -23.15
CA TRP A 86 -4.34 1.95 -22.93
C TRP A 86 -5.03 3.31 -22.74
N THR A 87 -4.56 4.05 -21.75
CA THR A 87 -5.04 5.40 -21.40
C THR A 87 -4.00 6.42 -21.78
N GLN A 88 -4.38 7.49 -22.50
CA GLN A 88 -3.45 8.56 -22.85
C GLN A 88 -3.10 9.42 -21.63
N ILE A 89 -1.81 9.67 -21.42
CA ILE A 89 -1.31 10.63 -20.42
C ILE A 89 -1.28 12.02 -21.05
N ARG A 90 -0.50 12.17 -22.13
CA ARG A 90 -0.25 13.47 -22.74
C ARG A 90 0.17 13.36 -24.20
N ARG A 91 -0.28 14.31 -25.01
CA ARG A 91 0.24 14.60 -26.34
C ARG A 91 0.97 15.95 -26.33
N THR A 92 2.15 16.01 -26.93
CA THR A 92 2.93 17.25 -27.10
C THR A 92 3.34 17.39 -28.56
N ASP A 93 2.79 18.38 -29.26
CA ASP A 93 3.08 18.65 -30.69
C ASP A 93 3.99 19.88 -30.86
N ASN A 94 5.10 19.73 -31.58
CA ASN A 94 5.90 20.85 -32.06
C ASN A 94 5.44 21.24 -33.47
N GLY A 95 4.29 21.92 -33.53
CA GLY A 95 3.60 22.22 -34.77
C GLY A 95 3.39 20.96 -35.61
N THR A 96 3.66 21.05 -36.90
CA THR A 96 3.59 19.91 -37.83
C THR A 96 4.94 19.20 -38.03
N ASN A 97 5.90 19.40 -37.12
CA ASN A 97 7.25 18.82 -37.28
C ASN A 97 7.37 17.44 -36.66
N VAL A 98 7.03 17.33 -35.37
CA VAL A 98 7.14 16.12 -34.55
C VAL A 98 6.14 16.21 -33.40
N SER A 99 5.62 15.07 -32.97
CA SER A 99 4.85 14.93 -31.74
C SER A 99 5.31 13.73 -30.95
N ILE A 100 5.13 13.79 -29.63
CA ILE A 100 5.26 12.64 -28.74
C ILE A 100 3.96 12.47 -27.96
N VAL A 101 3.48 11.24 -27.88
CA VAL A 101 2.26 10.88 -27.17
C VAL A 101 2.57 9.75 -26.20
N SER A 102 2.25 9.96 -24.92
CA SER A 102 2.46 8.99 -23.86
C SER A 102 1.15 8.34 -23.43
N TYR A 103 1.23 7.07 -23.09
CA TYR A 103 0.11 6.22 -22.67
C TYR A 103 0.53 5.35 -21.51
N TRP A 104 -0.44 4.91 -20.72
CA TRP A 104 -0.24 3.89 -19.72
C TRP A 104 -1.27 2.78 -19.79
N LYS A 105 -0.90 1.63 -19.25
CA LYS A 105 -1.77 0.48 -19.01
C LYS A 105 -1.28 -0.28 -17.79
N VAL A 106 -2.22 -0.78 -16.97
CA VAL A 106 -1.93 -1.83 -16.00
C VAL A 106 -2.20 -3.18 -16.65
N ALA A 107 -1.25 -4.09 -16.54
CA ALA A 107 -1.35 -5.44 -17.08
C ALA A 107 -2.44 -6.23 -16.35
N GLY A 108 -3.33 -6.87 -17.09
CA GLY A 108 -4.30 -7.82 -16.56
C GLY A 108 -3.75 -9.24 -16.49
N ASP A 109 -4.61 -10.21 -16.17
CA ASP A 109 -4.26 -11.64 -16.07
C ASP A 109 -3.75 -12.24 -17.40
N SER A 110 -4.08 -11.60 -18.52
CA SER A 110 -3.61 -11.99 -19.85
C SER A 110 -3.33 -10.76 -20.69
N GLU A 111 -2.16 -10.71 -21.31
CA GLU A 111 -1.75 -9.65 -22.23
C GLU A 111 -1.31 -10.23 -23.59
N PRO A 112 -1.58 -9.54 -24.71
CA PRO A 112 -1.14 -10.00 -26.03
C PRO A 112 0.39 -9.95 -26.15
N ALA A 113 0.94 -10.66 -27.14
CA ALA A 113 2.37 -10.65 -27.40
C ALA A 113 2.91 -9.28 -27.86
N ALA A 114 2.04 -8.44 -28.43
CA ALA A 114 2.36 -7.09 -28.89
C ALA A 114 1.12 -6.20 -28.87
N TYR A 115 1.33 -4.89 -28.85
CA TYR A 115 0.32 -3.85 -28.92
C TYR A 115 0.52 -3.01 -30.17
N THR A 116 -0.58 -2.65 -30.85
CA THR A 116 -0.53 -1.90 -32.11
C THR A 116 -1.26 -0.57 -31.97
N TRP A 117 -0.52 0.52 -32.16
CA TRP A 117 -1.06 1.86 -32.32
C TRP A 117 -1.39 2.12 -33.78
N THR A 118 -2.56 2.68 -34.07
CA THR A 118 -2.98 3.06 -35.42
C THR A 118 -2.72 4.54 -35.65
N ILE A 119 -2.22 4.92 -36.83
CA ILE A 119 -1.70 6.23 -37.21
C ILE A 119 -2.43 6.70 -38.47
N THR A 120 -2.96 7.92 -38.43
CA THR A 120 -3.72 8.52 -39.55
C THR A 120 -3.49 10.03 -39.69
N PRO A 121 -3.14 10.56 -40.88
CA PRO A 121 -2.73 9.83 -42.09
C PRO A 121 -1.41 9.06 -41.89
N GLN A 122 -0.90 8.42 -42.94
CA GLN A 122 0.29 7.56 -42.84
C GLN A 122 1.55 8.42 -42.64
N THR A 123 2.32 8.12 -41.59
CA THR A 123 3.59 8.78 -41.31
C THR A 123 4.61 7.83 -40.69
N ARG A 124 5.87 8.27 -40.61
CA ARG A 124 6.92 7.58 -39.86
C ARG A 124 6.72 7.78 -38.37
N ALA A 125 6.88 6.70 -37.62
CA ALA A 125 6.78 6.69 -36.18
C ALA A 125 7.85 5.81 -35.54
N VAL A 126 8.13 6.08 -34.27
CA VAL A 126 8.98 5.28 -33.39
C VAL A 126 8.40 5.33 -31.98
N GLY A 127 8.63 4.30 -31.19
CA GLY A 127 8.17 4.28 -29.81
C GLY A 127 8.74 3.12 -29.02
N GLY A 128 8.34 3.04 -27.78
CA GLY A 128 8.69 1.94 -26.89
C GLY A 128 7.68 1.76 -25.76
N ILE A 129 7.84 0.64 -25.06
CA ILE A 129 7.10 0.30 -23.85
C ILE A 129 8.11 -0.07 -22.78
N THR A 130 8.01 0.54 -21.60
CA THR A 130 8.78 0.19 -20.41
C THR A 130 7.84 -0.36 -19.33
N ARG A 131 8.23 -1.47 -18.70
CA ARG A 131 7.54 -2.07 -17.55
C ARG A 131 8.01 -1.41 -16.26
N TYR A 132 7.10 -1.17 -15.33
CA TYR A 132 7.37 -0.75 -13.96
C TYR A 132 6.59 -1.64 -12.97
N THR A 133 7.21 -1.95 -11.84
CA THR A 133 6.53 -2.52 -10.65
C THR A 133 6.38 -1.47 -9.57
N GLY A 134 5.45 -1.66 -8.64
CA GLY A 134 5.29 -0.76 -7.48
C GLY A 134 4.54 0.54 -7.78
N VAL A 135 3.96 0.70 -8.98
CA VAL A 135 3.10 1.86 -9.33
C VAL A 135 1.66 1.60 -8.87
N ASP A 136 0.95 2.63 -8.41
CA ASP A 136 -0.47 2.54 -8.06
C ASP A 136 -1.32 2.16 -9.28
N ALA A 137 -1.93 0.97 -9.26
CA ALA A 137 -2.75 0.47 -10.35
C ALA A 137 -4.06 1.26 -10.57
N THR A 138 -4.51 2.05 -9.58
CA THR A 138 -5.75 2.82 -9.62
C THR A 138 -5.53 4.27 -10.05
N ASN A 139 -4.48 4.92 -9.55
CA ASN A 139 -4.12 6.30 -9.86
C ASN A 139 -2.63 6.41 -10.22
N PRO A 140 -2.16 5.79 -11.32
CA PRO A 140 -0.74 5.60 -11.58
C PRO A 140 0.04 6.86 -11.94
N ILE A 141 -0.64 7.91 -12.38
CA ILE A 141 -0.01 9.16 -12.82
C ILE A 141 -0.35 10.23 -11.80
N ASP A 142 0.67 10.76 -11.12
CA ASP A 142 0.48 11.93 -10.25
C ASP A 142 0.29 13.19 -11.11
N THR A 143 1.29 13.49 -11.92
CA THR A 143 1.26 14.67 -12.79
C THR A 143 2.14 14.52 -14.03
N SER A 144 1.90 15.36 -15.02
CA SER A 144 2.74 15.43 -16.21
C SER A 144 2.79 16.82 -16.81
N SER A 145 3.89 17.17 -17.46
CA SER A 145 4.05 18.41 -18.23
C SER A 145 4.77 18.15 -19.54
N GLY A 146 4.66 19.09 -20.48
CA GLY A 146 5.28 18.98 -21.80
C GLY A 146 5.71 20.33 -22.35
N ASN A 147 6.76 20.33 -23.17
CA ASN A 147 7.30 21.51 -23.81
C ASN A 147 7.84 21.19 -25.20
N THR A 148 8.05 22.23 -25.99
CA THR A 148 8.61 22.13 -27.34
C THR A 148 9.63 23.23 -27.57
N GLY A 149 10.48 23.04 -28.56
CA GLY A 149 11.45 24.06 -28.93
C GLY A 149 12.26 23.72 -30.17
N ARG A 150 13.24 24.59 -30.47
CA ARG A 150 14.14 24.42 -31.61
C ARG A 150 15.58 24.78 -31.27
N SER A 151 16.32 23.80 -30.77
CA SER A 151 17.70 23.92 -30.29
C SER A 151 18.40 22.56 -30.35
N ASN A 152 19.60 22.46 -29.78
CA ASN A 152 20.28 21.20 -29.48
C ASN A 152 20.06 20.72 -28.03
N VAL A 153 19.14 21.34 -27.28
CA VAL A 153 18.83 20.97 -25.90
C VAL A 153 17.32 20.86 -25.78
N ALA A 154 16.82 19.65 -25.60
CA ALA A 154 15.42 19.40 -25.30
C ALA A 154 15.19 19.57 -23.79
N THR A 155 14.10 20.23 -23.41
CA THR A 155 13.79 20.51 -22.00
C THR A 155 12.38 20.03 -21.67
N ALA A 156 12.30 19.01 -20.82
CA ALA A 156 11.07 18.63 -20.16
C ALA A 156 10.82 19.59 -18.97
N PRO A 157 9.63 20.22 -18.86
CA PRO A 157 9.36 21.17 -17.77
C PRO A 157 9.44 20.53 -16.39
N SER A 158 9.70 21.35 -15.37
CA SER A 158 9.48 20.93 -13.99
C SER A 158 8.01 20.58 -13.77
N ILE A 159 7.78 19.54 -13.00
CA ILE A 159 6.50 19.23 -12.36
C ILE A 159 6.68 19.34 -10.84
N THR A 160 5.58 19.27 -10.10
CA THR A 160 5.57 19.20 -8.64
C THR A 160 4.90 17.90 -8.25
N THR A 161 5.67 16.98 -7.68
CA THR A 161 5.14 15.69 -7.21
C THR A 161 4.36 15.88 -5.91
N ALA A 162 3.22 15.21 -5.78
CA ALA A 162 2.38 15.28 -4.58
C ALA A 162 2.88 14.35 -3.46
N SER A 163 3.50 13.23 -3.84
CA SER A 163 4.00 12.20 -2.92
C SER A 163 5.53 12.09 -2.94
N SER A 164 6.09 11.53 -1.86
CA SER A 164 7.47 11.02 -1.85
C SER A 164 7.57 9.72 -2.65
N ASN A 165 8.80 9.33 -3.01
CA ASN A 165 9.09 8.08 -3.73
C ASN A 165 8.36 7.92 -5.07
N GLU A 166 8.10 9.02 -5.77
CA GLU A 166 7.58 8.96 -7.14
C GLU A 166 8.70 8.70 -8.14
N GLU A 167 8.40 7.99 -9.22
CA GLU A 167 9.35 7.77 -10.31
C GLU A 167 9.13 8.83 -11.40
N LEU A 168 10.17 9.61 -11.70
CA LEU A 168 10.15 10.58 -12.78
C LEU A 168 10.55 9.91 -14.07
N VAL A 169 9.76 10.08 -15.12
CA VAL A 169 10.07 9.58 -16.46
C VAL A 169 10.12 10.74 -17.46
N THR A 170 11.26 10.95 -18.10
CA THR A 170 11.39 11.89 -19.22
C THR A 170 11.20 11.18 -20.54
N LEU A 171 10.47 11.84 -21.44
CA LEU A 171 10.26 11.38 -22.81
C LEU A 171 10.69 12.48 -23.76
N PHE A 172 11.62 12.18 -24.67
CA PHE A 172 12.12 13.13 -25.65
C PHE A 172 11.80 12.69 -27.07
N ALA A 173 11.56 13.65 -27.95
CA ALA A 173 11.34 13.44 -29.37
C ALA A 173 12.02 14.52 -30.22
N ALA A 174 12.52 14.13 -31.39
CA ALA A 174 13.10 15.05 -32.36
C ALA A 174 12.68 14.71 -33.80
N ASP A 175 12.58 15.74 -34.63
CA ASP A 175 12.12 15.65 -36.02
C ASP A 175 13.16 15.11 -37.02
N ALA A 176 14.25 14.55 -36.52
CA ALA A 176 15.41 14.03 -37.24
C ALA A 176 15.94 12.76 -36.58
N ARG A 177 16.75 11.97 -37.30
CA ARG A 177 17.55 10.88 -36.73
C ARG A 177 18.73 11.45 -35.95
N VAL A 178 18.61 11.42 -34.62
CA VAL A 178 19.56 11.93 -33.63
C VAL A 178 19.63 10.99 -32.43
N GLN A 179 20.59 11.22 -31.55
CA GLN A 179 20.67 10.65 -30.21
C GLN A 179 20.46 11.74 -29.16
N PHE A 180 20.02 11.35 -27.97
CA PHE A 180 19.83 12.16 -26.78
C PHE A 180 20.84 11.75 -25.72
N SER A 181 21.29 12.70 -24.90
CA SER A 181 21.97 12.37 -23.65
C SER A 181 20.93 12.17 -22.55
N ALA A 182 21.11 11.16 -21.69
CA ALA A 182 20.35 11.06 -20.46
C ALA A 182 20.46 12.37 -19.63
N PRO A 183 19.35 12.91 -19.10
CA PRO A 183 19.40 14.02 -18.16
C PRO A 183 20.23 13.66 -16.91
N THR A 184 20.90 14.65 -16.32
CA THR A 184 21.71 14.44 -15.11
C THR A 184 20.89 13.79 -14.00
N GLY A 185 21.38 12.66 -13.48
CA GLY A 185 20.75 11.91 -12.40
C GLY A 185 19.65 10.93 -12.84
N MET A 186 19.41 10.80 -14.15
CA MET A 186 18.46 9.85 -14.72
C MET A 186 19.18 8.69 -15.43
N VAL A 187 18.51 7.54 -15.50
CA VAL A 187 18.99 6.33 -16.15
C VAL A 187 18.25 6.15 -17.47
N GLU A 188 19.00 6.07 -18.57
CA GLU A 188 18.44 5.82 -19.90
C GLU A 188 17.83 4.41 -19.99
N LYS A 189 16.61 4.32 -20.52
CA LYS A 189 15.97 3.04 -20.90
C LYS A 189 16.25 2.72 -22.35
N TYR A 190 15.93 3.66 -23.22
CA TYR A 190 16.24 3.51 -24.64
C TYR A 190 16.40 4.85 -25.31
N ASP A 191 17.20 4.83 -26.37
CA ASP A 191 17.27 5.85 -27.41
C ASP A 191 17.13 5.13 -28.76
N THR A 192 16.10 5.47 -29.51
CA THR A 192 15.82 4.82 -30.78
C THR A 192 15.34 5.82 -31.83
N SER A 193 15.57 5.46 -33.09
CA SER A 193 15.23 6.32 -34.22
C SER A 193 14.67 5.52 -35.38
N ASN A 194 13.65 6.08 -36.01
CA ASN A 194 13.28 5.65 -37.35
C ASN A 194 14.42 6.03 -38.32
N GLY A 195 14.56 5.31 -39.44
CA GLY A 195 15.74 5.38 -40.33
C GLY A 195 16.13 6.78 -40.83
N SER A 196 15.23 7.76 -40.77
CA SER A 196 15.51 9.17 -41.12
C SER A 196 14.90 10.17 -40.14
N SER A 197 13.69 9.92 -39.66
CA SER A 197 13.01 10.61 -38.55
C SER A 197 11.66 9.95 -38.28
N PRO A 198 11.10 10.07 -37.07
CA PRO A 198 11.62 10.80 -35.91
C PRO A 198 12.54 9.94 -35.00
N SER A 199 13.15 10.57 -33.99
CA SER A 199 13.86 9.91 -32.88
C SER A 199 13.09 10.07 -31.58
N THR A 200 13.25 9.13 -30.66
CA THR A 200 12.73 9.20 -29.28
C THR A 200 13.69 8.61 -28.26
N ALA A 201 13.65 9.12 -27.03
CA ALA A 201 14.36 8.57 -25.89
C ALA A 201 13.47 8.59 -24.63
N GLU A 202 13.76 7.68 -23.71
CA GLU A 202 13.14 7.58 -22.39
C GLU A 202 14.20 7.37 -21.31
N ASP A 203 14.08 8.13 -20.23
CA ASP A 203 14.95 8.06 -19.05
C ASP A 203 14.10 8.13 -17.77
N ASP A 204 14.56 7.51 -16.69
CA ASP A 204 13.87 7.58 -15.40
C ASP A 204 14.78 7.86 -14.19
N SER A 205 14.18 8.33 -13.09
CA SER A 205 14.83 8.50 -11.81
C SER A 205 13.84 8.66 -10.66
N LEU A 206 14.20 8.18 -9.48
CA LEU A 206 13.47 8.40 -8.25
C LEU A 206 13.46 9.88 -7.80
N GLN A 207 12.27 10.40 -7.49
CA GLN A 207 12.03 11.62 -6.73
C GLN A 207 11.71 11.25 -5.29
N ALA A 208 12.74 11.20 -4.43
CA ALA A 208 12.61 10.71 -3.06
C ALA A 208 11.67 11.55 -2.17
N ALA A 209 11.56 12.86 -2.41
CA ALA A 209 10.71 13.77 -1.65
C ALA A 209 9.72 14.50 -2.54
N ALA A 210 8.48 14.68 -2.06
CA ALA A 210 7.47 15.49 -2.71
C ALA A 210 7.98 16.91 -2.99
N GLY A 211 7.65 17.45 -4.16
CA GLY A 211 7.98 18.82 -4.51
C GLY A 211 8.42 19.01 -5.95
N ALA A 212 8.97 20.18 -6.24
CA ALA A 212 9.39 20.54 -7.59
C ALA A 212 10.59 19.70 -8.04
N THR A 213 10.48 19.07 -9.21
CA THR A 213 11.51 18.19 -9.79
C THR A 213 12.69 18.95 -10.40
N GLY A 214 12.49 20.23 -10.69
CA GLY A 214 13.29 20.99 -11.65
C GLY A 214 13.05 20.53 -13.09
N PRO A 215 13.42 21.35 -14.10
CA PRO A 215 13.40 20.92 -15.49
C PRO A 215 14.46 19.85 -15.74
N LYS A 216 14.15 18.88 -16.61
CA LYS A 216 15.10 17.84 -17.04
C LYS A 216 15.49 18.09 -18.49
N THR A 217 16.78 18.00 -18.80
CA THR A 217 17.31 18.38 -20.11
C THR A 217 18.16 17.29 -20.75
N ALA A 218 17.90 17.03 -22.02
CA ALA A 218 18.70 16.15 -22.86
C ALA A 218 19.39 16.94 -23.97
N THR A 219 20.68 16.66 -24.21
CA THR A 219 21.42 17.21 -25.35
C THR A 219 21.13 16.36 -26.59
N ILE A 220 20.76 17.01 -27.69
CA ILE A 220 20.53 16.37 -28.98
C ILE A 220 21.86 16.33 -29.74
N SER A 221 22.21 15.19 -30.34
CA SER A 221 23.46 14.97 -31.11
C SER A 221 23.56 15.77 -32.43
N SER A 222 22.80 16.85 -32.59
CA SER A 222 22.85 17.78 -33.72
C SER A 222 22.52 19.21 -33.26
N SER A 223 23.05 20.20 -33.98
CA SER A 223 23.09 21.60 -33.50
C SER A 223 21.74 22.33 -33.45
N ARG A 224 20.69 21.89 -34.16
CA ARG A 224 19.36 22.52 -34.12
C ARG A 224 18.24 21.63 -34.67
N ARG A 225 17.34 21.13 -33.80
CA ARG A 225 16.18 20.31 -34.19
C ARG A 225 14.89 20.78 -33.56
N ASN A 226 13.77 20.55 -34.24
CA ASN A 226 12.47 20.70 -33.60
C ASN A 226 12.31 19.51 -32.67
N TRP A 227 12.05 19.80 -31.40
CA TRP A 227 11.89 18.78 -30.37
C TRP A 227 10.60 18.96 -29.59
N ALA A 228 10.10 17.87 -29.05
CA ALA A 228 9.04 17.83 -28.05
C ALA A 228 9.54 17.00 -26.86
N ALA A 229 9.20 17.40 -25.65
CA ALA A 229 9.63 16.74 -24.42
C ALA A 229 8.46 16.64 -23.44
N GLN A 230 8.45 15.59 -22.63
CA GLN A 230 7.51 15.40 -21.52
C GLN A 230 8.26 14.97 -20.27
N LEU A 231 7.73 15.36 -19.11
CA LEU A 231 8.08 14.78 -17.82
C LEU A 231 6.78 14.24 -17.22
N VAL A 232 6.80 13.00 -16.78
CA VAL A 232 5.69 12.28 -16.13
C VAL A 232 6.18 11.83 -14.75
N ALA A 233 5.36 11.99 -13.72
CA ALA A 233 5.61 11.35 -12.42
C ALA A 233 4.64 10.18 -12.21
N LEU A 234 5.21 9.02 -11.89
CA LEU A 234 4.47 7.81 -11.58
C LEU A 234 4.22 7.73 -10.08
N HIS A 235 2.96 7.52 -9.70
CA HIS A 235 2.53 7.44 -8.31
C HIS A 235 2.86 6.04 -7.76
N PRO A 236 3.58 5.92 -6.64
CA PRO A 236 3.87 4.62 -6.02
C PRO A 236 2.61 4.00 -5.40
N ALA A 237 2.49 2.68 -5.46
CA ALA A 237 1.40 1.97 -4.82
C ALA A 237 1.47 2.14 -3.30
N ASN A 238 0.31 2.25 -2.64
CA ASN A 238 0.23 2.13 -1.20
C ASN A 238 0.61 0.70 -0.81
N ILE A 239 1.61 0.53 0.06
CA ILE A 239 1.99 -0.79 0.59
C ILE A 239 1.17 -1.19 1.82
N PHE A 240 0.14 -0.40 2.15
CA PHE A 240 -0.91 -0.79 3.09
C PHE A 240 -2.26 -0.88 2.35
N PRO A 241 -3.07 -1.93 2.54
CA PRO A 241 -4.39 -2.02 1.95
C PRO A 241 -5.20 -0.78 2.32
N PRO A 242 -5.87 -0.12 1.36
CA PRO A 242 -6.58 1.10 1.67
C PRO A 242 -7.73 0.82 2.65
N PHE A 243 -7.86 1.70 3.65
CA PHE A 243 -8.95 1.78 4.64
C PHE A 243 -9.03 0.68 5.73
N PRO A 244 -7.97 0.42 6.53
CA PRO A 244 -8.20 -0.21 7.84
C PRO A 244 -9.14 0.65 8.71
N VAL A 245 -9.93 0.01 9.57
CA VAL A 245 -10.69 0.70 10.62
C VAL A 245 -9.81 1.07 11.81
N ALA A 246 -8.70 0.35 12.01
CA ALA A 246 -7.66 0.69 12.97
C ALA A 246 -6.33 0.08 12.53
N TYR A 247 -5.22 0.78 12.80
CA TYR A 247 -3.88 0.28 12.51
C TYR A 247 -2.86 0.84 13.50
N TRP A 248 -2.27 -0.06 14.27
CA TRP A 248 -1.25 0.22 15.29
C TRP A 248 0.09 -0.33 14.86
N LYS A 249 1.07 0.57 14.75
CA LYS A 249 2.44 0.22 14.40
C LYS A 249 3.21 -0.37 15.57
N PHE A 250 2.95 0.10 16.80
CA PHE A 250 3.78 -0.21 17.97
C PHE A 250 5.23 0.31 17.84
N ASP A 251 5.39 1.42 17.11
CA ASP A 251 6.69 2.07 16.85
C ASP A 251 7.18 2.93 18.03
N GLU A 252 6.42 3.01 19.12
CA GLU A 252 6.68 3.93 20.22
C GLU A 252 7.92 3.52 21.02
N SER A 253 8.50 4.49 21.75
CA SER A 253 9.56 4.20 22.74
C SER A 253 8.99 3.90 24.14
N GLY A 254 7.67 3.92 24.31
CA GLY A 254 6.97 3.79 25.58
C GLY A 254 5.57 4.41 25.55
N GLY A 255 4.70 4.00 26.48
CA GLY A 255 3.36 4.55 26.64
C GLY A 255 2.30 3.92 25.73
N ASN A 256 1.21 4.66 25.51
CA ASN A 256 0.05 4.25 24.72
C ASN A 256 0.39 4.11 23.23
N ALA A 257 -0.25 3.14 22.55
CA ALA A 257 -0.06 2.91 21.12
C ALA A 257 -1.13 3.66 20.31
N PRO A 258 -0.77 4.66 19.49
CA PRO A 258 -1.69 5.42 18.66
C PRO A 258 -2.17 4.61 17.45
N ASP A 259 -3.47 4.73 17.15
CA ASP A 259 -4.03 4.30 15.88
C ASP A 259 -3.65 5.33 14.80
N THR A 260 -3.02 4.86 13.73
CA THR A 260 -2.53 5.71 12.64
C THR A 260 -3.61 6.03 11.59
N THR A 261 -4.82 5.49 11.75
CA THR A 261 -5.99 5.84 10.94
C THR A 261 -6.68 7.11 11.43
N SER A 262 -7.62 7.61 10.64
CA SER A 262 -8.46 8.75 11.04
C SER A 262 -9.42 8.43 12.20
N ASN A 263 -9.60 7.16 12.57
CA ASN A 263 -10.50 6.78 13.66
C ASN A 263 -9.90 7.07 15.04
N ASN A 264 -8.57 7.13 15.14
CA ASN A 264 -7.82 7.54 16.34
C ASN A 264 -8.16 6.68 17.56
N ASN A 265 -8.26 5.36 17.36
CA ASN A 265 -8.42 4.35 18.41
C ASN A 265 -7.12 4.17 19.24
N ILE A 266 -6.73 5.18 20.01
CA ILE A 266 -5.50 5.11 20.83
C ILE A 266 -5.65 4.02 21.90
N LEU A 267 -4.74 3.05 21.88
CA LEU A 267 -4.70 1.98 22.86
C LEU A 267 -3.97 2.41 24.13
N THR A 268 -4.61 2.14 25.26
CA THR A 268 -4.00 2.24 26.58
C THR A 268 -3.01 1.10 26.79
N ASN A 269 -1.79 1.43 27.19
CA ASN A 269 -0.78 0.45 27.57
C ASN A 269 -0.96 0.07 29.04
N ASN A 270 -1.43 -1.16 29.29
CA ASN A 270 -1.70 -1.64 30.64
C ASN A 270 -0.51 -2.41 31.18
N ASN A 271 -0.14 -2.10 32.42
CA ASN A 271 0.99 -2.71 33.14
C ASN A 271 2.35 -2.51 32.45
N GLY A 272 2.48 -1.46 31.63
CA GLY A 272 3.76 -0.96 31.13
C GLY A 272 4.48 -1.91 30.18
N ALA A 273 3.77 -2.46 29.19
CA ALA A 273 4.38 -3.16 28.07
C ALA A 273 5.51 -2.31 27.46
N THR A 274 6.66 -2.95 27.22
CA THR A 274 7.84 -2.29 26.67
C THR A 274 7.88 -2.45 25.16
N TYR A 275 8.51 -1.51 24.48
CA TYR A 275 8.75 -1.58 23.04
C TYR A 275 10.21 -1.95 22.78
N GLN A 276 10.44 -2.85 21.84
CA GLN A 276 11.79 -3.29 21.43
C GLN A 276 11.84 -3.53 19.92
N ALA A 277 12.98 -3.97 19.38
CA ALA A 277 13.15 -4.12 17.92
C ALA A 277 12.06 -5.00 17.29
N GLY A 278 11.20 -4.35 16.50
CA GLY A 278 10.04 -4.91 15.82
C GLY A 278 10.41 -5.69 14.56
N LYS A 279 9.39 -6.09 13.83
CA LYS A 279 9.53 -6.46 12.42
C LYS A 279 9.82 -5.22 11.58
N MET A 280 9.15 -4.11 11.88
CA MET A 280 9.35 -2.78 11.33
C MET A 280 9.63 -1.83 12.49
N ASN A 281 10.79 -1.17 12.50
CA ASN A 281 11.28 -0.35 13.62
C ASN A 281 11.11 -1.00 15.02
N ASN A 282 10.04 -0.69 15.76
CA ASN A 282 9.76 -1.25 17.09
C ASN A 282 8.49 -2.12 17.08
N GLY A 283 8.39 -3.01 18.05
CA GLY A 283 7.20 -3.81 18.33
C GLY A 283 6.97 -3.87 19.84
N ALA A 284 5.73 -4.15 20.22
CA ALA A 284 5.33 -4.22 21.62
C ALA A 284 5.58 -5.61 22.20
N LEU A 285 6.42 -5.71 23.23
CA LEU A 285 6.64 -6.93 24.01
C LEU A 285 5.58 -7.05 25.11
N LEU A 286 4.89 -8.19 25.12
CA LEU A 286 3.92 -8.56 26.13
C LEU A 286 4.45 -9.75 26.95
N VAL A 287 4.45 -9.58 28.28
CA VAL A 287 4.94 -10.57 29.22
C VAL A 287 3.80 -11.05 30.13
N PRO A 288 3.42 -12.35 30.09
CA PRO A 288 2.35 -12.90 30.91
C PRO A 288 2.58 -12.73 32.41
N ALA A 289 3.82 -12.91 32.88
CA ALA A 289 4.17 -12.75 34.29
C ALA A 289 3.93 -11.33 34.82
N SER A 290 3.87 -10.33 33.93
CA SER A 290 3.59 -8.93 34.24
C SER A 290 2.15 -8.50 33.90
N ASN A 291 1.30 -9.42 33.41
CA ASN A 291 -0.06 -9.14 32.94
C ASN A 291 -0.13 -7.97 31.95
N GLN A 292 0.82 -7.90 31.00
CA GLN A 292 0.91 -6.79 30.05
C GLN A 292 -0.03 -7.00 28.86
N TYR A 293 -0.77 -5.96 28.49
CA TYR A 293 -1.69 -5.95 27.35
C TYR A 293 -2.03 -4.51 26.96
N PHE A 294 -2.67 -4.34 25.80
CA PHE A 294 -3.21 -3.07 25.36
C PHE A 294 -4.73 -3.12 25.32
N SER A 295 -5.40 -1.98 25.52
CA SER A 295 -6.86 -1.92 25.42
C SER A 295 -7.40 -0.57 24.96
N ILE A 296 -8.61 -0.57 24.41
CA ILE A 296 -9.43 0.62 24.23
C ILE A 296 -10.86 0.33 24.70
N ASP A 297 -11.39 1.23 25.51
CA ASP A 297 -12.77 1.14 25.99
C ASP A 297 -13.74 1.25 24.82
N ASP A 298 -14.83 0.49 24.90
CA ASP A 298 -15.87 0.49 23.86
C ASP A 298 -16.45 1.88 23.59
N ALA A 299 -16.65 2.68 24.64
CA ALA A 299 -17.17 4.04 24.50
C ALA A 299 -16.22 5.03 23.80
N LEU A 300 -14.93 4.65 23.64
CA LEU A 300 -13.90 5.50 23.04
C LEU A 300 -13.49 5.07 21.64
N GLN A 301 -13.81 3.84 21.23
CA GLN A 301 -13.45 3.35 19.91
C GLN A 301 -14.36 3.89 18.81
N ARG A 302 -13.87 3.80 17.57
CA ARG A 302 -14.58 4.08 16.33
C ARG A 302 -14.27 2.99 15.32
N GLY A 303 -15.31 2.31 14.85
CA GLY A 303 -15.23 1.34 13.75
C GLY A 303 -14.76 -0.07 14.16
N LEU A 304 -14.54 -0.32 15.46
CA LEU A 304 -14.16 -1.64 16.00
C LEU A 304 -15.38 -2.49 16.40
N ASP A 305 -16.59 -1.95 16.33
CA ASP A 305 -17.85 -2.71 16.39
C ASP A 305 -18.14 -3.37 15.03
N LEU A 306 -17.37 -4.41 14.75
CA LEU A 306 -17.55 -5.22 13.55
C LEU A 306 -18.90 -5.94 13.65
N THR A 307 -19.69 -5.88 12.57
CA THR A 307 -21.03 -6.48 12.49
C THR A 307 -21.16 -7.52 11.36
N SER A 308 -20.14 -7.62 10.50
CA SER A 308 -20.11 -8.44 9.29
C SER A 308 -18.70 -8.97 9.01
N ASP A 309 -18.46 -9.41 7.78
CA ASP A 309 -17.15 -9.76 7.24
C ASP A 309 -16.05 -8.81 7.71
N PHE A 310 -14.91 -9.38 8.09
CA PHE A 310 -13.77 -8.62 8.58
C PHE A 310 -12.46 -9.27 8.18
N SER A 311 -11.39 -8.50 8.30
CA SER A 311 -10.03 -9.00 8.18
C SER A 311 -9.14 -8.40 9.25
N ALA A 312 -8.06 -9.09 9.58
CA ALA A 312 -7.01 -8.56 10.44
C ALA A 312 -5.65 -9.00 9.90
N SER A 313 -4.61 -8.22 10.17
CA SER A 313 -3.22 -8.54 9.79
C SER A 313 -2.30 -8.07 10.89
N PHE A 314 -1.29 -8.87 11.22
CA PHE A 314 -0.29 -8.52 12.22
C PHE A 314 0.98 -9.36 12.02
N TRP A 315 2.10 -8.84 12.52
CA TRP A 315 3.29 -9.62 12.77
C TRP A 315 3.33 -10.04 14.24
N VAL A 316 3.68 -11.30 14.50
CA VAL A 316 3.85 -11.83 15.85
C VAL A 316 5.15 -12.62 15.96
N LYS A 317 5.85 -12.46 17.07
CA LYS A 317 7.03 -13.25 17.43
C LYS A 317 6.83 -13.81 18.82
N LEU A 318 6.46 -15.09 18.89
CA LEU A 318 6.18 -15.78 20.16
C LEU A 318 7.49 -16.08 20.90
N ASN A 319 7.53 -15.83 22.20
CA ASN A 319 8.63 -16.26 23.08
C ASN A 319 8.52 -17.75 23.44
N SER A 320 7.29 -18.26 23.50
CA SER A 320 6.99 -19.67 23.71
C SER A 320 5.68 -20.04 23.02
N LEU A 321 5.50 -21.33 22.73
CA LEU A 321 4.20 -21.85 22.32
C LEU A 321 3.30 -22.01 23.56
N PRO A 322 1.96 -21.90 23.42
CA PRO A 322 1.06 -22.19 24.53
C PRO A 322 1.33 -23.59 25.11
N GLY A 323 1.54 -23.66 26.43
CA GLY A 323 1.65 -24.94 27.14
C GLY A 323 0.38 -25.78 27.00
N ALA A 324 0.42 -27.07 27.33
CA ALA A 324 -0.71 -27.99 27.17
C ALA A 324 -2.01 -27.46 27.81
N SER A 325 -3.10 -27.39 27.04
CA SER A 325 -4.39 -26.81 27.48
C SER A 325 -4.34 -25.33 27.87
N ALA A 326 -3.35 -24.60 27.36
CA ALA A 326 -3.22 -23.16 27.50
C ALA A 326 -3.36 -22.44 26.17
N GLU A 327 -3.58 -21.14 26.23
CA GLU A 327 -3.85 -20.31 25.06
C GLU A 327 -3.43 -18.86 25.30
N TYR A 328 -3.05 -18.22 24.21
CA TYR A 328 -2.74 -16.81 24.10
C TYR A 328 -3.79 -16.10 23.27
N ARG A 329 -4.14 -14.88 23.67
CA ARG A 329 -5.01 -14.00 22.88
C ARG A 329 -4.16 -13.02 22.09
N VAL A 330 -4.44 -12.90 20.81
CA VAL A 330 -3.80 -11.87 19.97
C VAL A 330 -4.60 -10.57 20.08
N PHE A 331 -5.90 -10.62 19.80
CA PHE A 331 -6.82 -9.53 20.09
C PHE A 331 -8.23 -10.05 20.33
N SER A 332 -9.04 -9.29 21.05
CA SER A 332 -10.34 -9.74 21.55
C SER A 332 -11.26 -8.57 21.86
N LYS A 333 -12.50 -8.63 21.38
CA LYS A 333 -13.61 -7.78 21.86
C LYS A 333 -14.66 -8.68 22.49
N GLN A 334 -14.33 -9.16 23.68
CA GLN A 334 -15.08 -10.21 24.36
C GLN A 334 -14.83 -10.18 25.87
N ASP A 335 -15.88 -10.48 26.64
CA ASP A 335 -15.81 -10.92 28.03
C ASP A 335 -16.35 -12.37 28.14
N GLY A 336 -15.43 -13.33 28.25
CA GLY A 336 -15.65 -14.76 28.02
C GLY A 336 -16.53 -15.50 29.02
N SER A 337 -16.99 -14.85 30.09
CA SER A 337 -17.93 -15.40 31.08
C SER A 337 -19.31 -14.72 31.07
N SER A 338 -19.47 -13.65 30.29
CA SER A 338 -20.71 -12.88 30.20
C SER A 338 -21.30 -12.97 28.80
N SER A 339 -22.56 -12.56 28.59
CA SER A 339 -23.15 -12.42 27.25
C SER A 339 -22.66 -11.15 26.53
N ASN A 340 -21.34 -10.98 26.42
CA ASN A 340 -20.71 -9.81 25.82
C ASN A 340 -19.52 -10.19 24.92
N ASN A 341 -19.73 -11.20 24.07
CA ASN A 341 -18.72 -11.78 23.18
C ASN A 341 -18.97 -11.29 21.74
N SER A 342 -18.08 -10.48 21.17
CA SER A 342 -18.20 -10.05 19.76
C SER A 342 -17.33 -10.93 18.87
N TYR A 343 -16.00 -10.80 18.99
CA TYR A 343 -15.02 -11.55 18.21
C TYR A 343 -13.70 -11.70 18.97
N ASN A 344 -12.93 -12.72 18.66
CA ASN A 344 -11.54 -12.84 19.12
C ASN A 344 -10.69 -13.70 18.18
N VAL A 345 -9.37 -13.52 18.31
CA VAL A 345 -8.35 -14.36 17.67
C VAL A 345 -7.39 -14.87 18.74
N MET A 346 -7.11 -16.18 18.70
CA MET A 346 -6.24 -16.83 19.66
C MET A 346 -5.29 -17.83 19.03
N ILE A 347 -4.23 -18.14 19.78
CA ILE A 347 -3.27 -19.22 19.51
C ILE A 347 -3.31 -20.13 20.72
N GLY A 348 -3.65 -21.41 20.57
CA GLY A 348 -3.89 -22.27 21.73
C GLY A 348 -3.56 -23.74 21.52
N SER A 349 -3.39 -24.46 22.63
CA SER A 349 -3.29 -25.91 22.69
C SER A 349 -4.42 -26.51 23.55
N GLY A 350 -4.83 -27.76 23.32
CA GLY A 350 -5.78 -28.49 24.19
C GLY A 350 -7.13 -28.83 23.55
N ALA A 351 -8.26 -28.44 24.17
CA ALA A 351 -9.63 -28.69 23.65
C ALA A 351 -9.91 -28.05 22.27
N ILE A 352 -8.89 -27.41 21.70
CA ILE A 352 -8.82 -26.61 20.49
C ILE A 352 -7.66 -27.12 19.60
N GLY A 353 -7.17 -28.36 19.80
CA GLY A 353 -6.01 -28.93 19.09
C GLY A 353 -4.66 -28.35 19.54
N ASP A 354 -3.53 -28.95 19.14
CA ASP A 354 -2.19 -28.52 19.56
C ASP A 354 -1.68 -27.33 18.71
N ASN A 355 -1.41 -26.18 19.35
CA ASN A 355 -0.83 -24.96 18.75
C ASN A 355 -1.59 -24.39 17.54
N GLN A 356 -2.92 -24.44 17.56
CA GLN A 356 -3.77 -23.97 16.47
C GLN A 356 -4.02 -22.46 16.55
N ILE A 357 -4.18 -21.81 15.39
CA ILE A 357 -4.85 -20.52 15.31
C ILE A 357 -6.37 -20.74 15.34
N TYR A 358 -7.08 -19.91 16.07
CA TYR A 358 -8.53 -19.99 16.17
C TYR A 358 -9.18 -18.62 16.02
N VAL A 359 -10.26 -18.59 15.25
CA VAL A 359 -11.05 -17.38 14.96
C VAL A 359 -12.47 -17.60 15.44
N PHE A 360 -12.99 -16.64 16.19
CA PHE A 360 -14.31 -16.69 16.80
C PHE A 360 -15.10 -15.42 16.57
N TRP A 361 -16.41 -15.59 16.39
CA TRP A 361 -17.41 -14.55 16.61
C TRP A 361 -18.72 -15.12 17.15
N SER A 362 -19.55 -14.24 17.72
CA SER A 362 -20.94 -14.55 18.11
C SER A 362 -21.89 -13.53 17.48
N ASP A 363 -23.09 -13.95 17.10
CA ASP A 363 -24.13 -13.05 16.58
C ASP A 363 -25.09 -12.49 17.65
N ASP A 364 -25.08 -13.06 18.87
CA ASP A 364 -25.98 -12.70 19.97
C ASP A 364 -25.26 -12.32 21.28
N GLY A 365 -23.93 -12.43 21.30
CA GLY A 365 -23.10 -12.13 22.46
C GLY A 365 -22.90 -13.33 23.40
N SER A 366 -23.48 -14.50 23.15
CA SER A 366 -23.42 -15.66 24.04
C SER A 366 -22.01 -16.23 24.26
N VAL A 367 -21.83 -16.89 25.42
CA VAL A 367 -20.60 -17.61 25.76
C VAL A 367 -20.52 -18.92 24.98
N GLY A 368 -19.36 -19.19 24.36
CA GLY A 368 -19.13 -20.39 23.56
C GLY A 368 -19.33 -21.68 24.34
N GLN A 369 -20.45 -22.37 24.11
CA GLN A 369 -20.64 -23.77 24.52
C GLN A 369 -20.97 -24.60 23.28
N THR A 370 -20.43 -25.82 23.23
CA THR A 370 -20.58 -26.73 22.10
C THR A 370 -22.07 -26.97 21.79
N GLY A 371 -22.48 -26.67 20.55
CA GLY A 371 -23.85 -26.90 20.07
C GLY A 371 -24.79 -25.68 20.10
N GLN A 372 -24.33 -24.49 20.48
CA GLN A 372 -25.14 -23.27 20.40
C GLN A 372 -25.17 -22.68 18.99
N SER A 373 -26.35 -22.29 18.49
CA SER A 373 -26.59 -21.83 17.10
C SER A 373 -25.93 -20.50 16.71
N HIS A 374 -25.38 -19.77 17.69
CA HIS A 374 -25.07 -18.34 17.62
C HIS A 374 -23.58 -18.01 17.50
N LEU A 375 -22.76 -19.00 17.12
CA LEU A 375 -21.30 -18.88 17.09
C LEU A 375 -20.74 -19.20 15.70
N GLY A 376 -19.67 -18.49 15.33
CA GLY A 376 -18.76 -18.85 14.27
C GLY A 376 -17.41 -19.21 14.87
N GLU A 377 -17.12 -20.50 14.93
CA GLU A 377 -15.92 -21.05 15.55
C GLU A 377 -15.09 -21.79 14.48
N TYR A 378 -13.83 -21.40 14.29
CA TYR A 378 -12.99 -21.96 13.21
C TYR A 378 -11.60 -22.31 13.70
N ASP A 379 -11.24 -23.58 13.51
CA ASP A 379 -9.99 -24.20 13.92
C ASP A 379 -8.98 -24.23 12.77
N GLY A 380 -7.76 -23.77 13.05
CA GLY A 380 -6.59 -24.06 12.23
C GLY A 380 -6.23 -25.55 12.24
N PRO A 381 -5.36 -25.98 11.31
CA PRO A 381 -4.78 -27.31 11.42
C PRO A 381 -3.94 -27.41 12.71
N ALA A 382 -3.79 -28.62 13.25
CA ALA A 382 -2.83 -28.88 14.31
C ALA A 382 -1.43 -28.42 13.89
N ASP A 383 -0.65 -27.94 14.85
CA ASP A 383 0.71 -27.44 14.63
C ASP A 383 0.76 -26.28 13.61
N TYR A 384 -0.27 -25.44 13.57
CA TYR A 384 -0.24 -24.23 12.74
C TYR A 384 0.92 -23.31 13.12
N PHE A 385 1.20 -23.21 14.43
CA PHE A 385 2.46 -22.72 14.96
C PHE A 385 3.33 -23.91 15.42
N ILE A 386 4.57 -23.93 14.98
CA ILE A 386 5.56 -24.97 15.29
C ILE A 386 6.70 -24.39 16.12
N SER A 387 7.51 -25.27 16.72
CA SER A 387 8.67 -24.86 17.51
C SER A 387 9.66 -23.99 16.72
N GLY A 388 9.72 -24.16 15.40
CA GLY A 388 10.56 -23.33 14.51
C GLY A 388 10.08 -21.88 14.36
N ASP A 389 8.83 -21.57 14.71
CA ASP A 389 8.31 -20.21 14.68
C ASP A 389 8.67 -19.41 15.94
N VAL A 390 8.98 -20.09 17.05
CA VAL A 390 9.33 -19.44 18.32
C VAL A 390 10.60 -18.62 18.15
N GLY A 391 10.55 -17.35 18.58
CA GLY A 391 11.63 -16.38 18.40
C GLY A 391 11.76 -15.81 16.99
N ASN A 392 10.92 -16.22 16.04
CA ASN A 392 10.89 -15.69 14.67
C ASN A 392 9.62 -14.88 14.41
N TRP A 393 9.73 -13.84 13.58
CA TRP A 393 8.57 -13.06 13.14
C TRP A 393 7.74 -13.87 12.13
N VAL A 394 6.47 -14.06 12.46
CA VAL A 394 5.46 -14.68 11.61
C VAL A 394 4.39 -13.65 11.26
N HIS A 395 4.12 -13.49 9.96
CA HIS A 395 3.01 -12.69 9.50
C HIS A 395 1.74 -13.52 9.47
N ILE A 396 0.67 -12.98 10.04
CA ILE A 396 -0.66 -13.56 10.00
C ILE A 396 -1.61 -12.57 9.37
N ALA A 397 -2.37 -13.01 8.37
CA ALA A 397 -3.55 -12.29 7.90
C ALA A 397 -4.78 -13.20 7.96
N ILE A 398 -5.90 -12.66 8.42
CA ILE A 398 -7.17 -13.38 8.61
C ILE A 398 -8.20 -12.70 7.72
N VAL A 399 -8.94 -13.51 6.95
CA VAL A 399 -10.07 -13.07 6.14
C VAL A 399 -11.28 -13.89 6.56
N ALA A 400 -12.18 -13.28 7.32
CA ALA A 400 -13.42 -13.88 7.78
C ALA A 400 -14.59 -13.44 6.89
N ASP A 401 -15.10 -14.38 6.09
CA ASP A 401 -16.38 -14.26 5.38
C ASP A 401 -17.49 -14.74 6.31
N VAL A 402 -17.94 -13.84 7.17
CA VAL A 402 -18.92 -14.12 8.21
C VAL A 402 -20.25 -14.51 7.57
N ALA A 403 -20.66 -13.81 6.52
CA ALA A 403 -21.91 -14.09 5.81
C ALA A 403 -21.94 -15.50 5.19
N ASN A 404 -20.82 -15.93 4.59
CA ASN A 404 -20.71 -17.25 3.94
C ASN A 404 -20.05 -18.32 4.81
N GLN A 405 -19.79 -18.02 6.09
CA GLN A 405 -19.28 -18.97 7.08
C GLN A 405 -17.96 -19.63 6.65
N SER A 406 -17.01 -18.80 6.25
CA SER A 406 -15.67 -19.25 5.84
C SER A 406 -14.60 -18.35 6.41
N VAL A 407 -13.49 -18.94 6.83
CA VAL A 407 -12.31 -18.21 7.31
C VAL A 407 -11.08 -18.72 6.57
N THR A 408 -10.32 -17.80 5.99
CA THR A 408 -8.99 -18.08 5.44
C THR A 408 -7.96 -17.34 6.28
N VAL A 409 -6.95 -18.06 6.75
CA VAL A 409 -5.78 -17.47 7.41
C VAL A 409 -4.56 -17.67 6.53
N TYR A 410 -3.75 -16.63 6.40
CA TYR A 410 -2.47 -16.65 5.71
C TYR A 410 -1.36 -16.62 6.74
N LYS A 411 -0.45 -17.59 6.70
CA LYS A 411 0.81 -17.57 7.45
C LYS A 411 1.93 -17.28 6.48
N ASN A 412 2.62 -16.15 6.63
CA ASN A 412 3.66 -15.71 5.72
C ASN A 412 3.20 -15.76 4.24
N ASN A 413 2.02 -15.19 3.98
CA ASN A 413 1.34 -15.18 2.67
C ASN A 413 0.89 -16.56 2.13
N ILE A 414 1.01 -17.65 2.90
CA ILE A 414 0.50 -18.98 2.52
C ILE A 414 -0.91 -19.18 3.07
N PRO A 415 -1.95 -19.27 2.22
CA PRO A 415 -3.34 -19.41 2.67
C PRO A 415 -3.65 -20.80 3.23
N THR A 416 -4.49 -20.84 4.26
CA THR A 416 -5.12 -22.03 4.83
C THR A 416 -6.57 -21.69 5.14
N THR A 417 -7.52 -22.45 4.58
CA THR A 417 -8.93 -22.36 4.99
C THR A 417 -9.12 -23.11 6.29
N LEU A 418 -9.69 -22.44 7.29
CA LEU A 418 -9.91 -23.02 8.61
C LEU A 418 -11.12 -23.97 8.58
N THR A 419 -11.08 -24.96 9.46
CA THR A 419 -12.16 -25.93 9.62
C THR A 419 -13.17 -25.38 10.62
N LYS A 420 -14.44 -25.32 10.22
CA LYS A 420 -15.50 -24.91 11.12
C LYS A 420 -15.71 -25.92 12.24
N ARG A 421 -15.81 -25.43 13.48
CA ARG A 421 -16.14 -26.21 14.66
C ARG A 421 -17.66 -26.31 14.83
N GLY A 422 -18.17 -27.53 14.89
CA GLY A 422 -19.59 -27.78 15.13
C GLY A 422 -20.52 -27.31 13.99
N GLY A 423 -21.82 -27.21 14.30
CA GLY A 423 -22.87 -26.91 13.31
C GLY A 423 -23.54 -25.53 13.46
N SER A 424 -22.95 -24.62 14.26
CA SER A 424 -23.48 -23.29 14.54
C SER A 424 -23.24 -22.31 13.39
N ASN A 425 -24.18 -21.42 13.06
CA ASN A 425 -24.14 -20.63 11.82
C ASN A 425 -24.32 -19.12 12.09
N ALA A 426 -23.46 -18.53 12.91
CA ALA A 426 -23.49 -17.06 13.07
C ALA A 426 -23.07 -16.38 11.76
N SER A 427 -24.00 -15.67 11.12
CA SER A 427 -23.77 -14.93 9.86
C SER A 427 -23.65 -13.42 10.06
N SER A 428 -23.53 -12.97 11.30
CA SER A 428 -23.27 -11.59 11.70
C SER A 428 -22.46 -11.58 12.99
N ILE A 429 -22.00 -10.40 13.40
CA ILE A 429 -21.25 -10.22 14.65
C ILE A 429 -22.06 -9.31 15.59
N PHE A 430 -22.17 -9.74 16.84
CA PHE A 430 -22.80 -8.99 17.91
C PHE A 430 -22.00 -7.73 18.22
N ASN A 431 -22.69 -6.59 18.28
CA ASN A 431 -22.09 -5.35 18.76
C ASN A 431 -22.13 -5.32 20.30
N GLY A 432 -21.10 -5.89 20.93
CA GLY A 432 -20.93 -5.91 22.38
C GLY A 432 -20.19 -4.70 22.94
N THR A 433 -20.36 -4.46 24.24
CA THR A 433 -19.73 -3.34 24.97
C THR A 433 -18.39 -3.70 25.61
N SER A 434 -17.88 -4.91 25.38
CA SER A 434 -16.56 -5.31 25.85
C SER A 434 -15.49 -4.39 25.22
N PRO A 435 -14.47 -3.97 25.98
CA PRO A 435 -13.35 -3.25 25.39
C PRO A 435 -12.62 -4.15 24.38
N LEU A 436 -12.00 -3.54 23.37
CA LEU A 436 -11.02 -4.25 22.56
C LEU A 436 -9.73 -4.38 23.38
N THR A 437 -9.22 -5.59 23.51
CA THR A 437 -7.91 -5.89 24.09
C THR A 437 -6.98 -6.47 23.03
N ILE A 438 -5.69 -6.17 23.12
CA ILE A 438 -4.62 -6.77 22.33
C ILE A 438 -3.66 -7.44 23.30
N GLY A 439 -3.39 -8.72 23.05
CA GLY A 439 -2.57 -9.56 23.90
C GLY A 439 -3.30 -10.16 25.09
N SER A 440 -4.62 -10.05 25.20
CA SER A 440 -5.43 -10.61 26.29
C SER A 440 -6.90 -10.80 25.90
N VAL A 441 -7.68 -11.46 26.76
CA VAL A 441 -9.16 -11.45 26.75
C VAL A 441 -9.67 -11.14 28.15
N ASN A 442 -10.83 -10.51 28.25
CA ASN A 442 -11.49 -10.35 29.53
C ASN A 442 -12.29 -11.61 29.89
N ILE A 443 -12.22 -12.02 31.15
CA ILE A 443 -13.14 -12.96 31.77
C ILE A 443 -13.55 -12.34 33.09
N ASP A 444 -14.85 -12.13 33.29
CA ASP A 444 -15.41 -11.38 34.42
C ASP A 444 -14.71 -10.01 34.56
N SER A 445 -14.58 -9.31 33.43
CA SER A 445 -13.89 -8.01 33.31
C SER A 445 -12.40 -8.03 33.70
N THR A 446 -11.80 -9.20 33.85
CA THR A 446 -10.38 -9.36 34.22
C THR A 446 -9.57 -9.84 33.01
N PRO A 447 -8.48 -9.14 32.63
CA PRO A 447 -7.63 -9.57 31.51
C PRO A 447 -6.86 -10.85 31.88
N VAL A 448 -6.96 -11.86 31.03
CA VAL A 448 -6.29 -13.16 31.17
C VAL A 448 -5.79 -13.68 29.82
N ARG A 449 -5.11 -14.85 29.82
CA ARG A 449 -4.62 -15.54 28.61
C ARG A 449 -3.68 -14.65 27.79
N ILE A 450 -2.74 -14.05 28.50
CA ILE A 450 -1.83 -13.02 28.01
C ILE A 450 -0.89 -13.60 26.95
N LEU A 451 -0.69 -12.88 25.85
CA LEU A 451 0.29 -13.23 24.81
C LEU A 451 1.70 -13.25 25.41
N ASP A 452 2.46 -14.31 25.11
CA ASP A 452 3.89 -14.36 25.41
C ASP A 452 4.72 -14.11 24.16
N GLY A 453 5.06 -12.84 23.92
CA GLY A 453 5.79 -12.47 22.72
C GLY A 453 5.65 -11.00 22.33
N GLU A 454 6.10 -10.71 21.12
CA GLU A 454 6.01 -9.40 20.52
C GLU A 454 4.94 -9.35 19.43
N ILE A 455 4.25 -8.21 19.35
CA ILE A 455 3.32 -7.88 18.26
C ILE A 455 3.76 -6.59 17.58
N ASP A 456 3.54 -6.53 16.27
CA ASP A 456 3.90 -5.41 15.43
C ASP A 456 2.89 -5.28 14.28
N GLU A 457 2.67 -4.06 13.79
CA GLU A 457 1.87 -3.78 12.59
C GLU A 457 0.43 -4.37 12.59
N LEU A 458 -0.30 -4.25 13.70
CA LEU A 458 -1.68 -4.77 13.79
C LEU A 458 -2.67 -3.85 13.07
N GLY A 459 -3.24 -4.33 11.96
CA GLY A 459 -4.37 -3.73 11.25
C GLY A 459 -5.65 -4.54 11.37
N ILE A 460 -6.79 -3.84 11.41
CA ILE A 460 -8.15 -4.42 11.37
C ILE A 460 -8.95 -3.73 10.26
N TRP A 461 -9.73 -4.50 9.50
CA TRP A 461 -10.63 -4.04 8.44
C TRP A 461 -12.03 -4.58 8.66
N ASN A 462 -13.06 -3.77 8.37
CA ASN A 462 -14.47 -4.18 8.36
C ASN A 462 -14.91 -4.74 6.99
N ARG A 463 -13.99 -5.38 6.28
CA ARG A 463 -14.19 -6.01 4.98
C ARG A 463 -13.24 -7.18 4.81
N LYS A 464 -13.50 -7.98 3.78
CA LYS A 464 -12.54 -8.98 3.30
C LYS A 464 -11.38 -8.28 2.58
N LEU A 465 -10.16 -8.68 2.93
CA LEU A 465 -8.97 -8.41 2.12
C LEU A 465 -8.92 -9.40 0.96
N THR A 466 -8.44 -8.93 -0.18
CA THR A 466 -8.08 -9.79 -1.31
C THR A 466 -6.72 -10.46 -1.07
N SER A 467 -6.43 -11.55 -1.80
CA SER A 467 -5.10 -12.18 -1.75
C SER A 467 -3.98 -11.23 -2.17
N GLY A 468 -4.23 -10.31 -3.11
CA GLY A 468 -3.27 -9.27 -3.50
C GLY A 468 -2.97 -8.31 -2.35
N GLU A 469 -3.99 -7.86 -1.62
CA GLU A 469 -3.81 -7.00 -0.44
C GLU A 469 -3.07 -7.71 0.70
N VAL A 470 -3.35 -8.99 0.93
CA VAL A 470 -2.60 -9.80 1.90
C VAL A 470 -1.13 -9.94 1.50
N SER A 471 -0.86 -10.19 0.21
CA SER A 471 0.50 -10.24 -0.30
C SER A 471 1.22 -8.90 -0.12
N THR A 472 0.52 -7.78 -0.34
CA THR A 472 1.06 -6.45 -0.11
C THR A 472 1.41 -6.23 1.36
N LEU A 473 0.55 -6.62 2.31
CA LEU A 473 0.83 -6.54 3.75
C LEU A 473 2.06 -7.37 4.16
N TYR A 474 2.17 -8.60 3.66
CA TYR A 474 3.32 -9.46 3.93
C TYR A 474 4.62 -8.86 3.36
N ASN A 475 4.56 -8.36 2.12
CA ASN A 475 5.73 -7.79 1.44
C ASN A 475 6.11 -6.41 1.99
N GLY A 476 5.14 -5.62 2.47
CA GLY A 476 5.36 -4.31 3.11
C GLY A 476 6.17 -4.40 4.42
N GLY A 477 6.24 -5.59 5.03
CA GLY A 477 7.17 -5.95 6.12
C GLY A 477 8.41 -6.73 5.66
N ASN A 478 8.84 -6.64 4.40
CA ASN A 478 9.98 -7.36 3.79
C ASN A 478 9.94 -8.89 3.96
N GLY A 479 8.85 -9.51 3.53
CA GLY A 479 8.73 -10.95 3.27
C GLY A 479 9.59 -11.46 2.09
N ILE A 480 10.91 -11.30 2.14
CA ILE A 480 11.80 -11.95 1.18
C ILE A 480 12.08 -13.37 1.67
N SER A 481 11.32 -14.34 1.16
CA SER A 481 11.86 -15.68 0.94
C SER A 481 12.49 -15.68 -0.45
N LEU A 482 13.80 -15.89 -0.53
CA LEU A 482 14.40 -16.51 -1.72
C LEU A 482 14.50 -18.01 -1.48
#